data_AF-A0AA88DS31-F1
#
_entry.id   AF-A0AA88DS31-F1
#
_cell.length_a   1.000
_cell.length_b   1.000
_cell.length_c   1.000
_cell.angle_alpha   90.00
_cell.angle_beta   90.00
_cell.angle_gamma   90.00
#
_symmetry.space_group_name_H-M   'P 1'
#
loop_
_entity.id
_entity.type
_entity.pdbx_description
1 polymer ?
#
loop_
_entity_poly.entity_id
_entity_poly.type
_entity_poly.pdbx_seq_one_letter_code
_entity_poly.pdbx_strand_id
1 'polypeptide(L)'
;MTGGGSPVPPISYTFRFSVINFIFNTFLAAGGTGFLRRKSPSATKEETVMFCSLSVIPVPIFQGFEYKRSTKKTSTPSITAKYPYVDMILADGITLLCNDLQVDPQDIVTLVISWHMKAATMCEFSKQEFIGGLQAVGIDSLEKFRERIPFMRSELKDEQKFREIYNFAFGWAKEKGQKSLALDTAIGMWQLLFAEKQWPLVDHWCQFLQARHNKAISRDTWSQLLEFARTVDPSLSNYDAEGAWPYLIDEFVEYLAENRLVQDDQMTDWNQKR
;
A
#
# COMPACT_ATOMS: atom_id res chain seq x y z
N MET A 1 -5.16 41.19 22.12
CA MET A 1 -4.93 39.86 22.74
C MET A 1 -4.88 38.85 21.62
N THR A 2 -3.66 38.48 21.21
CA THR A 2 -3.36 37.63 20.06
C THR A 2 -3.24 36.18 20.53
N GLY A 3 -4.22 35.34 20.23
CA GLY A 3 -4.16 33.90 20.44
C GLY A 3 -3.49 33.23 19.25
N GLY A 4 -2.25 32.78 19.43
CA GLY A 4 -1.51 32.02 18.44
C GLY A 4 -2.03 30.59 18.35
N GLY A 5 -2.66 30.25 17.23
CA GLY A 5 -2.82 28.86 16.80
C GLY A 5 -1.48 28.40 16.23
N SER A 6 -0.81 27.48 16.91
CA SER A 6 0.37 26.83 16.35
C SER A 6 -0.04 26.01 15.12
N PRO A 7 0.64 26.17 13.97
CA PRO A 7 0.38 25.31 12.82
C PRO A 7 0.77 23.87 13.18
N VAL A 8 -0.15 22.94 12.93
CA VAL A 8 0.15 21.50 12.98
C VAL A 8 1.25 21.24 11.95
N PRO A 9 2.42 20.69 12.34
CA PRO A 9 3.49 20.46 11.38
C PRO A 9 3.02 19.43 10.34
N PRO A 10 3.29 19.64 9.04
CA PRO A 10 3.02 18.63 8.04
C PRO A 10 3.77 17.36 8.45
N ILE A 11 3.05 16.24 8.46
CA ILE A 11 3.66 14.93 8.64
C ILE A 11 4.73 14.80 7.55
N SER A 12 6.00 14.81 7.95
CA SER A 12 7.12 14.76 7.02
C SER A 12 7.09 13.45 6.23
N TYR A 13 7.58 13.47 4.99
CA TYR A 13 7.71 12.30 4.10
C TYR A 13 8.15 11.01 4.82
N THR A 14 8.98 11.11 5.86
CA THR A 14 9.40 10.01 6.74
C THR A 14 8.27 9.18 7.35
N PHE A 15 7.12 9.75 7.70
CA PHE A 15 6.00 8.98 8.25
C PHE A 15 5.29 8.16 7.17
N ARG A 16 5.09 8.72 5.97
CA ARG A 16 4.55 8.01 4.81
C ARG A 16 5.48 6.84 4.40
N PHE A 17 6.79 7.05 4.44
CA PHE A 17 7.79 5.98 4.24
C PHE A 17 7.77 4.91 5.34
N SER A 18 7.46 5.26 6.59
CA SER A 18 7.44 4.29 7.71
C SER A 18 6.26 3.33 7.64
N VAL A 19 5.08 3.80 7.22
CA VAL A 19 3.87 2.96 7.12
C VAL A 19 3.96 2.03 5.91
N ILE A 20 4.44 2.51 4.76
CA ILE A 20 4.62 1.65 3.58
C ILE A 20 5.72 0.60 3.87
N ASN A 21 6.83 0.97 4.53
CA ASN A 21 7.84 0.02 5.02
C ASN A 21 7.23 -1.02 5.96
N PHE A 22 6.37 -0.60 6.88
CA PHE A 22 5.67 -1.51 7.77
C PHE A 22 4.78 -2.48 7.00
N ILE A 23 4.03 -2.05 5.99
CA ILE A 23 3.20 -2.93 5.17
C ILE A 23 4.06 -3.97 4.46
N PHE A 24 5.06 -3.55 3.68
CA PHE A 24 5.89 -4.49 2.93
C PHE A 24 6.68 -5.43 3.85
N ASN A 25 7.21 -4.93 4.97
CA ASN A 25 7.90 -5.76 5.96
C ASN A 25 6.96 -6.71 6.72
N THR A 26 5.71 -6.30 6.98
CA THR A 26 4.69 -7.17 7.60
C THR A 26 4.29 -8.28 6.64
N PHE A 27 4.11 -7.98 5.35
CA PHE A 27 3.84 -8.99 4.33
C PHE A 27 5.03 -9.92 4.08
N LEU A 28 6.27 -9.40 4.08
CA LEU A 28 7.49 -10.21 4.05
C LEU A 28 7.58 -11.14 5.26
N ALA A 29 7.30 -10.62 6.46
CA ALA A 29 7.33 -11.41 7.70
C ALA A 29 6.23 -12.49 7.72
N ALA A 30 5.03 -12.19 7.22
CA ALA A 30 3.92 -13.14 7.10
C ALA A 30 4.15 -14.20 6.01
N GLY A 31 4.85 -13.85 4.92
CA GLY A 31 5.23 -14.76 3.84
C GLY A 31 6.39 -15.72 4.16
N GLY A 32 7.07 -15.52 5.30
CA GLY A 32 8.25 -16.28 5.70
C GLY A 32 8.03 -17.55 6.53
N THR A 33 6.80 -17.85 6.97
CA THR A 33 6.58 -19.02 7.84
C THR A 33 6.19 -20.28 7.07
N GLY A 34 7.09 -20.74 6.19
CA GLY A 34 7.13 -22.13 5.74
C GLY A 34 7.80 -23.02 6.79
N PHE A 35 7.15 -23.23 7.93
CA PHE A 35 7.66 -24.04 9.03
C PHE A 35 7.63 -25.54 8.66
N LEU A 36 8.71 -26.06 8.09
CA LEU A 36 9.05 -27.48 8.16
C LEU A 36 9.33 -27.82 9.64
N ARG A 37 8.29 -28.34 10.31
CA ARG A 37 8.35 -28.88 11.66
C ARG A 37 9.24 -30.13 11.67
N ARG A 38 10.51 -30.00 12.06
CA ARG A 38 11.27 -31.08 12.71
C ARG A 38 11.41 -30.79 14.20
N LYS A 39 11.10 -31.81 15.00
CA LYS A 39 11.03 -31.80 16.47
C LYS A 39 12.42 -31.75 17.12
N SER A 40 12.47 -30.97 18.22
CA SER A 40 13.17 -31.20 19.51
C SER A 40 14.69 -31.01 19.64
N PRO A 41 15.23 -30.77 20.85
CA PRO A 41 14.70 -30.02 22.00
C PRO A 41 15.72 -29.04 22.67
N SER A 42 15.20 -28.22 23.58
CA SER A 42 15.87 -27.57 24.74
C SER A 42 16.99 -26.55 24.50
N ALA A 43 16.72 -25.27 24.78
CA ALA A 43 17.36 -24.52 25.86
C ALA A 43 16.74 -23.11 26.01
N THR A 44 16.45 -22.80 27.26
CA THR A 44 16.13 -21.55 27.97
C THR A 44 16.47 -20.19 27.33
N LYS A 45 15.43 -19.33 27.33
CA LYS A 45 15.36 -17.91 27.75
C LYS A 45 16.54 -16.97 27.45
N GLU A 46 16.27 -15.93 26.67
CA GLU A 46 16.47 -14.52 27.06
C GLU A 46 15.79 -13.58 26.04
N GLU A 47 14.79 -12.84 26.51
CA GLU A 47 14.30 -11.64 25.83
C GLU A 47 15.38 -10.57 25.96
N THR A 48 15.85 -10.02 24.84
CA THR A 48 16.54 -8.72 24.84
C THR A 48 16.10 -7.98 23.59
N VAL A 49 15.19 -7.05 23.81
CA VAL A 49 14.81 -6.00 22.87
C VAL A 49 16.00 -5.05 22.78
N MET A 50 16.73 -5.07 21.66
CA MET A 50 17.77 -4.09 21.36
C MET A 50 17.39 -3.37 20.06
N PHE A 51 16.76 -2.21 20.23
CA PHE A 51 16.89 -1.12 19.26
C PHE A 51 18.38 -0.80 19.14
N CYS A 52 18.97 -1.04 17.97
CA CYS A 52 20.34 -0.61 17.70
C CYS A 52 20.37 0.23 16.42
N SER A 53 20.94 1.41 16.60
CA SER A 53 21.07 2.54 15.70
C SER A 53 21.71 2.24 14.35
N LEU A 54 21.35 3.09 13.39
CA LEU A 54 22.06 3.37 12.14
C LEU A 54 23.59 3.43 12.34
N SER A 55 24.32 2.44 11.84
CA SER A 55 25.61 2.60 11.15
C SER A 55 26.17 1.24 10.72
N VAL A 56 26.37 1.09 9.40
CA VAL A 56 27.36 0.24 8.71
C VAL A 56 27.69 -1.10 9.39
N ILE A 57 27.03 -2.19 8.96
CA ILE A 57 27.49 -3.56 9.22
C ILE A 57 28.03 -4.15 7.90
N PRO A 58 29.28 -4.62 7.85
CA PRO A 58 29.83 -5.34 6.70
C PRO A 58 29.21 -6.74 6.66
N VAL A 59 28.67 -7.15 5.51
CA VAL A 59 28.09 -8.49 5.30
C VAL A 59 29.21 -9.52 5.12
N PRO A 60 29.38 -10.52 6.00
CA PRO A 60 30.18 -11.70 5.68
C PRO A 60 29.26 -12.87 5.32
N ILE A 61 29.41 -13.34 4.09
CA ILE A 61 29.45 -14.76 3.74
C ILE A 61 28.22 -15.59 4.16
N PHE A 62 27.19 -15.57 3.31
CA PHE A 62 26.38 -16.77 3.06
C PHE A 62 26.91 -17.43 1.78
N GLN A 63 27.83 -18.38 1.95
CA GLN A 63 28.11 -19.40 0.93
C GLN A 63 26.97 -20.39 0.95
N GLY A 64 26.27 -20.54 -0.17
CA GLY A 64 25.27 -21.60 -0.28
C GLY A 64 24.31 -21.63 -1.47
N PHE A 65 24.45 -20.81 -2.50
CA PHE A 65 23.89 -21.12 -3.83
C PHE A 65 24.85 -20.57 -4.90
N GLU A 66 25.68 -21.44 -5.46
CA GLU A 66 26.42 -21.12 -6.68
C GLU A 66 25.44 -20.93 -7.84
N TYR A 67 25.07 -19.68 -8.13
CA TYR A 67 24.50 -19.32 -9.41
C TYR A 67 25.60 -19.45 -10.46
N LYS A 68 25.56 -20.52 -11.26
CA LYS A 68 26.44 -20.66 -12.44
C LYS A 68 26.18 -19.50 -13.40
N ARG A 69 27.07 -18.51 -13.41
CA ARG A 69 27.13 -17.47 -14.43
C ARG A 69 27.48 -18.12 -15.76
N SER A 70 26.48 -18.39 -16.60
CA SER A 70 26.70 -18.84 -17.97
C SER A 70 27.19 -17.67 -18.81
N THR A 71 28.48 -17.65 -19.13
CA THR A 71 29.07 -16.74 -20.12
C THR A 71 28.80 -17.27 -21.52
N LYS A 72 27.63 -16.98 -22.10
CA LYS A 72 27.42 -17.03 -23.55
C LYS A 72 26.56 -15.86 -24.01
N LYS A 73 27.10 -15.08 -24.95
CA LYS A 73 26.48 -13.92 -25.61
C LYS A 73 25.31 -14.35 -26.52
N THR A 74 24.43 -13.37 -26.78
CA THR A 74 23.41 -13.28 -27.85
C THR A 74 22.10 -14.06 -27.67
N SER A 75 21.21 -13.49 -26.86
CA SER A 75 19.76 -13.33 -27.05
C SER A 75 19.20 -12.79 -25.73
N THR A 76 18.42 -11.71 -25.76
CA THR A 76 17.74 -11.20 -24.55
C THR A 76 16.91 -12.33 -23.94
N PRO A 77 17.23 -12.84 -22.73
CA PRO A 77 16.46 -13.93 -22.16
C PRO A 77 15.04 -13.44 -21.85
N SER A 78 14.04 -14.18 -22.30
CA SER A 78 12.64 -13.88 -22.01
C SER A 78 12.41 -13.84 -20.49
N ILE A 79 11.58 -12.91 -19.99
CA ILE A 79 11.25 -12.80 -18.56
C ILE A 79 10.83 -14.16 -17.98
N THR A 80 10.04 -14.92 -18.72
CA THR A 80 9.52 -16.23 -18.31
C THR A 80 10.63 -17.27 -18.15
N ALA A 81 11.75 -17.12 -18.86
CA ALA A 81 12.94 -17.97 -18.72
C ALA A 81 13.80 -17.59 -17.50
N LYS A 82 13.63 -16.39 -16.93
CA LYS A 82 14.25 -15.99 -15.65
C LYS A 82 13.43 -16.42 -14.43
N TYR A 83 12.10 -16.55 -14.57
CA TYR A 83 11.18 -17.09 -13.56
C TYR A 83 10.48 -18.42 -13.96
N PRO A 84 11.20 -19.46 -14.47
CA PRO A 84 10.57 -20.57 -15.21
C PRO A 84 10.01 -21.75 -14.38
N TYR A 85 10.41 -21.91 -13.10
CA TYR A 85 10.21 -23.18 -12.37
C TYR A 85 9.53 -23.06 -11.00
N VAL A 86 8.86 -21.95 -10.71
CA VAL A 86 8.03 -21.82 -9.50
C VAL A 86 6.58 -21.56 -9.91
N ASP A 87 5.66 -22.35 -9.37
CA ASP A 87 4.21 -22.14 -9.57
C ASP A 87 3.74 -20.80 -8.97
N MET A 88 4.56 -20.22 -8.11
CA MET A 88 4.31 -18.96 -7.42
C MET A 88 5.59 -18.16 -7.23
N ILE A 89 5.55 -16.88 -7.60
CA ILE A 89 6.58 -15.88 -7.29
C ILE A 89 6.16 -15.24 -5.96
N LEU A 90 6.93 -15.49 -4.90
CA LEU A 90 6.68 -14.92 -3.57
C LEU A 90 7.42 -13.58 -3.39
N ALA A 91 7.36 -13.02 -2.19
CA ALA A 91 7.87 -11.70 -1.86
C ALA A 91 9.36 -11.48 -2.25
N ASP A 92 10.23 -12.48 -2.04
CA ASP A 92 11.64 -12.40 -2.46
C ASP A 92 11.77 -12.30 -3.98
N GLY A 93 10.97 -13.08 -4.72
CA GLY A 93 10.93 -13.04 -6.17
C GLY A 93 10.39 -11.72 -6.72
N ILE A 94 9.38 -11.14 -6.06
CA ILE A 94 8.87 -9.81 -6.39
C ILE A 94 9.92 -8.74 -6.11
N THR A 95 10.66 -8.85 -5.00
CA THR A 95 11.75 -7.92 -4.69
C THR A 95 12.85 -7.98 -5.76
N LEU A 96 13.22 -9.17 -6.23
CA LEU A 96 14.15 -9.34 -7.36
C LEU A 96 13.60 -8.75 -8.66
N LEU A 97 12.30 -8.93 -8.94
CA LEU A 97 11.66 -8.32 -10.10
C LEU A 97 11.68 -6.79 -10.01
N CYS A 98 11.33 -6.20 -8.87
CA CYS A 98 11.39 -4.75 -8.65
C CYS A 98 12.82 -4.21 -8.83
N ASN A 99 13.81 -4.92 -8.30
CA ASN A 99 15.23 -4.59 -8.51
C ASN A 99 15.62 -4.65 -10.00
N ASP A 100 15.18 -5.69 -10.72
CA ASP A 100 15.39 -5.78 -12.17
C ASP A 100 14.71 -4.61 -12.89
N LEU A 101 13.51 -4.21 -12.49
CA LEU A 101 12.75 -3.12 -13.08
C LEU A 101 13.25 -1.73 -12.67
N GLN A 102 14.17 -1.63 -11.71
CA GLN A 102 14.63 -0.39 -11.09
C GLN A 102 13.47 0.41 -10.47
N VAL A 103 12.56 -0.31 -9.83
CA VAL A 103 11.39 0.22 -9.14
C VAL A 103 11.49 -0.13 -7.66
N ASP A 104 11.12 0.81 -6.81
CA ASP A 104 10.95 0.52 -5.38
C ASP A 104 9.73 -0.40 -5.20
N PRO A 105 9.83 -1.56 -4.51
CA PRO A 105 8.67 -2.41 -4.22
C PRO A 105 7.51 -1.68 -3.54
N GLN A 106 7.81 -0.58 -2.83
CA GLN A 106 6.87 0.29 -2.11
C GLN A 106 6.14 1.29 -3.02
N ASP A 107 6.61 1.46 -4.25
CA ASP A 107 6.09 2.45 -5.19
C ASP A 107 4.68 2.08 -5.67
N ILE A 108 3.84 3.10 -5.88
CA ILE A 108 2.48 2.94 -6.41
C ILE A 108 2.46 2.18 -7.74
N VAL A 109 3.53 2.27 -8.55
CA VAL A 109 3.58 1.52 -9.81
C VAL A 109 3.60 0.01 -9.59
N THR A 110 4.08 -0.49 -8.46
CA THR A 110 4.03 -1.93 -8.11
C THR A 110 2.58 -2.39 -7.91
N LEU A 111 1.71 -1.54 -7.34
CA LEU A 111 0.27 -1.79 -7.30
C LEU A 111 -0.34 -1.83 -8.71
N VAL A 112 0.04 -0.89 -9.59
CA VAL A 112 -0.45 -0.87 -10.98
C VAL A 112 0.01 -2.10 -11.77
N ILE A 113 1.26 -2.51 -11.59
CA ILE A 113 1.78 -3.76 -12.15
C ILE A 113 0.92 -4.93 -11.67
N SER A 114 0.66 -5.01 -10.36
CA SER A 114 -0.13 -6.08 -9.77
C SER A 114 -1.57 -6.11 -10.29
N TRP A 115 -2.15 -4.93 -10.56
CA TRP A 115 -3.46 -4.79 -11.19
C TRP A 115 -3.47 -5.33 -12.62
N HIS A 116 -2.44 -5.03 -13.44
CA HIS A 116 -2.30 -5.61 -14.78
C HIS A 116 -2.12 -7.13 -14.76
N MET A 117 -1.42 -7.64 -13.76
CA MET A 117 -1.27 -9.09 -13.53
C MET A 117 -2.54 -9.74 -12.97
N LYS A 118 -3.55 -8.95 -12.59
CA LYS A 118 -4.77 -9.39 -11.90
C LYS A 118 -4.47 -10.21 -10.65
N ALA A 119 -3.45 -9.79 -9.90
CA ALA A 119 -3.00 -10.54 -8.73
C ALA A 119 -4.06 -10.60 -7.63
N ALA A 120 -4.27 -11.79 -7.09
CA ALA A 120 -5.22 -12.00 -6.01
C ALA A 120 -4.75 -11.43 -4.67
N THR A 121 -3.44 -11.48 -4.40
CA THR A 121 -2.88 -11.12 -3.09
C THR A 121 -1.57 -10.34 -3.23
N MET A 122 -1.33 -9.43 -2.31
CA MET A 122 -0.07 -8.72 -2.18
C MET A 122 1.10 -9.67 -1.91
N CYS A 123 2.27 -9.33 -2.45
CA CYS A 123 3.53 -10.06 -2.27
C CYS A 123 3.52 -11.52 -2.79
N GLU A 124 2.58 -11.89 -3.66
CA GLU A 124 2.60 -13.14 -4.41
C GLU A 124 2.06 -12.95 -5.84
N PHE A 125 2.63 -13.67 -6.80
CA PHE A 125 2.02 -13.91 -8.10
C PHE A 125 2.02 -15.41 -8.37
N SER A 126 0.87 -15.97 -8.71
CA SER A 126 0.83 -17.27 -9.38
C SER A 126 1.47 -17.16 -10.76
N LYS A 127 1.96 -18.30 -11.26
CA LYS A 127 2.48 -18.40 -12.63
C LYS A 127 1.46 -17.92 -13.67
N GLN A 128 0.18 -18.20 -13.45
CA GLN A 128 -0.90 -17.80 -14.36
C GLN A 128 -1.10 -16.28 -14.38
N GLU A 129 -1.12 -15.63 -13.21
CA GLU A 129 -1.24 -14.17 -13.10
C GLU A 129 -0.04 -13.48 -13.76
N PHE A 130 1.17 -13.95 -13.46
CA PHE A 130 2.39 -13.34 -13.99
C PHE A 130 2.51 -13.49 -15.51
N ILE A 131 2.39 -14.72 -16.04
CA ILE A 131 2.51 -14.96 -17.48
C ILE A 131 1.33 -14.34 -18.24
N GLY A 132 0.11 -14.53 -17.72
CA GLY A 132 -1.10 -14.03 -18.37
C GLY A 132 -1.14 -12.50 -18.41
N GLY A 133 -0.74 -11.82 -17.33
CA GLY A 133 -0.66 -10.37 -17.27
C GLY A 133 0.41 -9.80 -18.20
N LEU A 134 1.61 -10.39 -18.21
CA LEU A 134 2.68 -9.98 -19.13
C LEU A 134 2.24 -10.11 -20.60
N GLN A 135 1.58 -11.21 -20.95
CA GLN A 135 1.03 -11.41 -22.29
C GLN A 135 -0.07 -10.39 -22.63
N ALA A 136 -0.97 -10.09 -21.69
CA ALA A 136 -2.05 -9.12 -21.89
C ALA A 136 -1.52 -7.70 -22.15
N VAL A 137 -0.38 -7.34 -21.54
CA VAL A 137 0.26 -6.03 -21.73
C VAL A 137 1.28 -6.05 -22.88
N GLY A 138 1.56 -7.22 -23.49
CA GLY A 138 2.51 -7.36 -24.60
C GLY A 138 3.99 -7.28 -24.17
N ILE A 139 4.30 -7.65 -22.93
CA ILE A 139 5.64 -7.61 -22.36
C ILE A 139 6.27 -9.01 -22.42
N ASP A 140 7.36 -9.16 -23.16
CA ASP A 140 8.10 -10.43 -23.32
C ASP A 140 9.56 -10.36 -22.82
N SER A 141 10.05 -9.17 -22.49
CA SER A 141 11.40 -8.89 -21.99
C SER A 141 11.40 -7.85 -20.87
N LEU A 142 12.44 -7.87 -20.02
CA LEU A 142 12.61 -6.90 -18.92
C LEU A 142 12.73 -5.47 -19.44
N GLU A 143 13.34 -5.29 -20.61
CA GLU A 143 13.49 -3.98 -21.24
C GLU A 143 12.12 -3.38 -21.60
N LYS A 144 11.27 -4.15 -22.29
CA LYS A 144 9.90 -3.71 -22.60
C LYS A 144 9.08 -3.46 -21.34
N PHE A 145 9.31 -4.25 -20.29
CA PHE A 145 8.63 -4.02 -19.01
C PHE A 145 9.03 -2.66 -18.43
N ARG A 146 10.33 -2.35 -18.39
CA ARG A 146 10.81 -1.04 -17.93
C ARG A 146 10.26 0.12 -18.77
N GLU A 147 10.24 -0.03 -20.09
CA GLU A 147 9.68 0.97 -21.01
C GLU A 147 8.17 1.19 -20.81
N ARG A 148 7.46 0.21 -20.25
CA ARG A 148 6.02 0.29 -19.98
C ARG A 148 5.68 0.98 -18.66
N ILE A 149 6.62 1.08 -17.72
CA ILE A 149 6.41 1.69 -16.39
C ILE A 149 5.86 3.13 -16.48
N PRO A 150 6.40 4.04 -17.30
CA PRO A 150 5.86 5.40 -17.42
C PRO A 150 4.41 5.43 -17.89
N PHE A 151 4.06 4.53 -18.82
CA PHE A 151 2.67 4.38 -19.26
C PHE A 151 1.79 3.89 -18.11
N MET A 152 2.21 2.86 -17.37
CA MET A 152 1.46 2.35 -16.22
C MET A 152 1.19 3.43 -15.18
N ARG A 153 2.16 4.31 -14.90
CA ARG A 153 1.94 5.47 -14.02
C ARG A 153 0.91 6.44 -14.59
N SER A 154 0.96 6.70 -15.90
CA SER A 154 0.00 7.61 -16.54
C SER A 154 -1.45 7.11 -16.46
N GLU A 155 -1.66 5.80 -16.29
CA GLU A 155 -3.01 5.24 -16.12
C GLU A 155 -3.70 5.68 -14.83
N LEU A 156 -2.94 6.03 -13.79
CA LEU A 156 -3.50 6.55 -12.53
C LEU A 156 -4.10 7.96 -12.68
N LYS A 157 -3.75 8.66 -13.77
CA LYS A 157 -4.32 9.98 -14.08
C LYS A 157 -5.73 9.87 -14.66
N ASP A 158 -6.05 8.74 -15.30
CA ASP A 158 -7.39 8.45 -15.77
C ASP A 158 -8.30 8.12 -14.58
N GLU A 159 -9.43 8.82 -14.46
CA GLU A 159 -10.32 8.67 -13.31
C GLU A 159 -10.94 7.28 -13.22
N GLN A 160 -11.32 6.70 -14.35
CA GLN A 160 -11.95 5.40 -14.38
C GLN A 160 -10.96 4.29 -14.01
N LYS A 161 -9.76 4.31 -14.59
CA LYS A 161 -8.68 3.38 -14.24
C LYS A 161 -8.24 3.55 -12.79
N PHE A 162 -8.11 4.79 -12.31
CA PHE A 162 -7.80 5.02 -10.90
C PHE A 162 -8.84 4.39 -9.99
N ARG A 163 -10.14 4.55 -10.29
CA ARG A 163 -11.23 3.91 -9.52
C ARG A 163 -11.12 2.38 -9.55
N GLU A 164 -10.79 1.80 -10.70
CA GLU A 164 -10.58 0.36 -10.83
C GLU A 164 -9.38 -0.13 -10.00
N ILE A 165 -8.25 0.58 -10.06
CA ILE A 165 -7.04 0.28 -9.29
C ILE A 165 -7.27 0.47 -7.79
N TYR A 166 -7.97 1.53 -7.39
CA TYR A 166 -8.33 1.82 -6.00
C TYR A 166 -9.20 0.70 -5.41
N ASN A 167 -10.20 0.23 -6.16
CA ASN A 167 -11.07 -0.87 -5.73
C ASN A 167 -10.34 -2.22 -5.72
N PHE A 168 -9.41 -2.42 -6.65
CA PHE A 168 -8.53 -3.59 -6.67
C PHE A 168 -7.62 -3.64 -5.44
N ALA A 169 -7.04 -2.50 -5.05
CA ALA A 169 -6.10 -2.41 -3.93
C ALA A 169 -6.67 -3.00 -2.63
N PHE A 170 -7.96 -2.79 -2.34
CA PHE A 170 -8.62 -3.39 -1.18
C PHE A 170 -8.58 -4.93 -1.19
N GLY A 171 -8.90 -5.53 -2.34
CA GLY A 171 -8.90 -6.98 -2.49
C GLY A 171 -7.49 -7.57 -2.46
N TRP A 172 -6.54 -6.85 -3.05
CA TRP A 172 -5.14 -7.24 -3.15
C TRP A 172 -4.41 -7.14 -1.79
N ALA A 173 -4.69 -6.11 -1.00
CA ALA A 173 -4.00 -5.83 0.26
C ALA A 173 -4.62 -6.52 1.48
N LYS A 174 -5.84 -7.06 1.40
CA LYS A 174 -6.46 -7.77 2.54
C LYS A 174 -5.92 -9.20 2.62
N GLU A 175 -5.89 -9.74 3.84
CA GLU A 175 -5.53 -11.14 4.05
C GLU A 175 -6.54 -12.11 3.42
N LYS A 176 -6.06 -13.29 3.01
CA LYS A 176 -6.89 -14.37 2.48
C LYS A 176 -7.92 -14.81 3.52
N GLY A 177 -9.18 -14.94 3.08
CA GLY A 177 -10.30 -15.31 3.96
C GLY A 177 -10.93 -14.15 4.74
N GLN A 178 -10.26 -12.98 4.85
CA GLN A 178 -10.82 -11.83 5.53
C GLN A 178 -11.77 -11.03 4.62
N LYS A 179 -12.82 -10.46 5.22
CA LYS A 179 -13.78 -9.56 4.54
C LYS A 179 -13.39 -8.08 4.66
N SER A 180 -12.55 -7.75 5.63
CA SER A 180 -12.10 -6.40 5.95
C SER A 180 -10.58 -6.28 5.82
N LEU A 181 -10.11 -5.05 5.60
CA LEU A 181 -8.70 -4.71 5.50
C LEU A 181 -8.19 -4.29 6.88
N ALA A 182 -7.03 -4.81 7.30
CA ALA A 182 -6.40 -4.39 8.56
C ALA A 182 -6.13 -2.87 8.54
N LEU A 183 -6.28 -2.21 9.68
CA LEU A 183 -6.25 -0.76 9.75
C LEU A 183 -4.93 -0.16 9.24
N ASP A 184 -3.80 -0.67 9.72
CA ASP A 184 -2.47 -0.18 9.32
C ASP A 184 -2.24 -0.34 7.82
N THR A 185 -2.71 -1.46 7.25
CA THR A 185 -2.64 -1.70 5.80
C THR A 185 -3.53 -0.73 5.03
N ALA A 186 -4.75 -0.45 5.52
CA ALA A 186 -5.65 0.51 4.90
C ALA A 186 -5.04 1.93 4.89
N ILE A 187 -4.46 2.36 6.02
CA ILE A 187 -3.79 3.65 6.15
C ILE A 187 -2.66 3.79 5.14
N GLY A 188 -1.73 2.83 5.06
CA GLY A 188 -0.62 2.95 4.11
C GLY A 188 -1.06 2.86 2.64
N MET A 189 -2.09 2.06 2.33
CA MET A 189 -2.67 2.04 0.98
C MET A 189 -3.32 3.38 0.61
N TRP A 190 -4.05 4.02 1.53
CA TRP A 190 -4.62 5.35 1.28
C TRP A 190 -3.55 6.42 1.13
N GLN A 191 -2.51 6.41 1.97
CA GLN A 191 -1.38 7.33 1.82
C GLN A 191 -0.71 7.16 0.46
N LEU A 192 -0.55 5.92 -0.02
CA LEU A 192 0.01 5.64 -1.34
C LEU A 192 -0.90 6.13 -2.47
N LEU A 193 -2.19 5.79 -2.45
CA LEU A 193 -3.16 6.10 -3.50
C LEU A 193 -3.49 7.61 -3.58
N PHE A 194 -3.70 8.25 -2.43
CA PHE A 194 -4.04 9.67 -2.39
C PHE A 194 -2.81 10.59 -2.47
N ALA A 195 -1.58 10.08 -2.36
CA ALA A 195 -0.40 10.84 -2.77
C ALA A 195 -0.44 11.17 -4.27
N GLU A 196 -0.94 10.25 -5.10
CA GLU A 196 -1.12 10.47 -6.55
C GLU A 196 -2.29 11.41 -6.85
N LYS A 197 -3.43 11.26 -6.15
CA LYS A 197 -4.60 12.15 -6.32
C LYS A 197 -4.47 13.50 -5.62
N GLN A 198 -3.50 13.66 -4.73
CA GLN A 198 -3.28 14.85 -3.92
C GLN A 198 -4.51 15.26 -3.10
N TRP A 199 -5.22 14.29 -2.50
CA TRP A 199 -6.38 14.60 -1.67
C TRP A 199 -5.96 15.27 -0.35
N PRO A 200 -6.37 16.53 -0.06
CA PRO A 200 -5.81 17.31 1.05
C PRO A 200 -6.11 16.76 2.44
N LEU A 201 -7.19 15.98 2.57
CA LEU A 201 -7.66 15.48 3.86
C LEU A 201 -7.11 14.08 4.22
N VAL A 202 -6.26 13.48 3.37
CA VAL A 202 -5.73 12.11 3.59
C VAL A 202 -5.01 11.98 4.93
N ASP A 203 -4.19 12.95 5.30
CA ASP A 203 -3.40 12.86 6.54
C ASP A 203 -4.31 13.00 7.77
N HIS A 204 -5.32 13.87 7.71
CA HIS A 204 -6.33 14.00 8.76
C HIS A 204 -7.19 12.74 8.90
N TRP A 205 -7.58 12.14 7.78
CA TRP A 205 -8.31 10.86 7.76
C TRP A 205 -7.51 9.75 8.45
N CYS A 206 -6.22 9.63 8.11
CA CYS A 206 -5.35 8.63 8.74
C CYS A 206 -5.20 8.85 10.25
N GLN A 207 -5.01 10.10 10.69
CA GLN A 207 -4.93 10.44 12.12
C GLN A 207 -6.23 10.13 12.86
N PHE A 208 -7.37 10.49 12.29
CA PHE A 208 -8.70 10.19 12.84
C PHE A 208 -8.88 8.70 13.08
N LEU A 209 -8.56 7.87 12.07
CA LEU A 209 -8.71 6.44 12.17
C LEU A 209 -7.82 5.82 13.27
N GLN A 210 -6.59 6.31 13.42
CA GLN A 210 -5.68 5.86 14.47
C GLN A 210 -6.15 6.30 15.86
N ALA A 211 -6.71 7.52 15.97
CA ALA A 211 -7.13 8.09 17.24
C ALA A 211 -8.47 7.54 17.75
N ARG A 212 -9.45 7.35 16.85
CA ARG A 212 -10.85 7.08 17.24
C ARG A 212 -11.39 5.73 16.76
N HIS A 213 -10.99 5.26 15.59
CA HIS A 213 -11.57 4.05 15.02
C HIS A 213 -10.89 2.76 15.51
N ASN A 214 -9.57 2.68 15.35
CA ASN A 214 -8.70 1.55 15.73
C ASN A 214 -9.25 0.15 15.38
N LYS A 215 -9.92 0.01 14.22
CA LYS A 215 -10.57 -1.21 13.74
C LYS A 215 -10.34 -1.42 12.25
N ALA A 216 -10.56 -2.67 11.79
CA ALA A 216 -10.43 -3.04 10.39
C ALA A 216 -11.47 -2.33 9.51
N ILE A 217 -11.05 -1.95 8.30
CA ILE A 217 -11.83 -1.18 7.33
C ILE A 217 -12.66 -2.11 6.43
N SER A 218 -13.94 -1.81 6.29
CA SER A 218 -14.84 -2.55 5.41
C SER A 218 -14.67 -2.15 3.94
N ARG A 219 -15.09 -3.02 3.01
CA ARG A 219 -15.07 -2.69 1.57
C ARG A 219 -15.95 -1.50 1.23
N ASP A 220 -17.08 -1.37 1.92
CA ASP A 220 -18.03 -0.28 1.72
C ASP A 220 -17.39 1.06 2.09
N THR A 221 -16.88 1.18 3.32
CA THR A 221 -16.15 2.37 3.79
C THR A 221 -14.98 2.73 2.89
N TRP A 222 -14.20 1.73 2.44
CA TRP A 222 -13.12 1.95 1.48
C TRP A 222 -13.63 2.60 0.20
N SER A 223 -14.70 2.06 -0.38
CA SER A 223 -15.26 2.54 -1.66
C SER A 223 -15.88 3.93 -1.51
N GLN A 224 -16.62 4.16 -0.44
CA GLN A 224 -17.28 5.43 -0.12
C GLN A 224 -16.28 6.55 0.13
N LEU A 225 -15.11 6.27 0.72
CA LEU A 225 -14.09 7.31 0.92
C LEU A 225 -13.56 7.88 -0.41
N LEU A 226 -13.44 7.05 -1.46
CA LEU A 226 -13.05 7.57 -2.78
C LEU A 226 -14.10 8.53 -3.32
N GLU A 227 -15.39 8.19 -3.15
CA GLU A 227 -16.47 9.06 -3.60
C GLU A 227 -16.49 10.35 -2.79
N PHE A 228 -16.33 10.27 -1.47
CA PHE A 228 -16.20 11.44 -0.60
C PHE A 228 -15.05 12.34 -1.04
N ALA A 229 -13.86 11.78 -1.28
CA ALA A 229 -12.69 12.53 -1.73
C ALA A 229 -12.88 13.19 -3.12
N ARG A 230 -13.84 12.72 -3.91
CA ARG A 230 -14.14 13.22 -5.26
C ARG A 230 -15.25 14.27 -5.26
N THR A 231 -16.25 14.12 -4.39
CA THR A 231 -17.47 14.94 -4.43
C THR A 231 -17.55 15.98 -3.33
N VAL A 232 -16.89 15.76 -2.19
CA VAL A 232 -16.92 16.67 -1.05
C VAL A 232 -15.72 17.60 -1.11
N ASP A 233 -15.98 18.89 -1.03
CA ASP A 233 -14.95 19.93 -1.00
C ASP A 233 -14.10 19.80 0.27
N PRO A 234 -12.78 20.06 0.22
CA PRO A 234 -11.93 20.03 1.41
C PRO A 234 -12.40 20.96 2.54
N SER A 235 -13.15 22.02 2.22
CA SER A 235 -13.81 22.91 3.20
C SER A 235 -15.07 22.32 3.84
N LEU A 236 -15.52 21.14 3.39
CA LEU A 236 -16.75 20.47 3.80
C LEU A 236 -18.04 21.29 3.55
N SER A 237 -17.95 22.38 2.79
CA SER A 237 -19.07 23.31 2.54
C SER A 237 -20.27 22.67 1.82
N ASN A 238 -20.05 21.58 1.09
CA ASN A 238 -21.09 20.84 0.37
C ASN A 238 -21.35 19.44 0.95
N TYR A 239 -20.85 19.14 2.15
CA TYR A 239 -21.12 17.88 2.82
C TYR A 239 -22.54 17.85 3.38
N ASP A 240 -23.25 16.73 3.16
CA ASP A 240 -24.61 16.48 3.64
C ASP A 240 -24.59 15.35 4.68
N ALA A 241 -24.90 15.69 5.93
CA ALA A 241 -24.94 14.76 7.06
C ALA A 241 -26.12 13.79 7.02
N GLU A 242 -27.20 14.15 6.31
CA GLU A 242 -28.34 13.27 6.06
C GLU A 242 -28.11 12.38 4.80
N GLY A 243 -26.94 12.53 4.18
CA GLY A 243 -26.52 11.72 3.03
C GLY A 243 -26.30 10.26 3.41
N ALA A 244 -26.27 9.40 2.39
CA ALA A 244 -26.04 7.96 2.55
C ALA A 244 -24.56 7.59 2.76
N TRP A 245 -23.84 8.38 3.57
CA TRP A 245 -22.44 8.10 3.91
C TRP A 245 -22.33 7.03 5.00
N PRO A 246 -21.25 6.24 5.04
CA PRO A 246 -20.97 5.39 6.18
C PRO A 246 -20.74 6.23 7.42
N TYR A 247 -21.25 5.79 8.56
CA TYR A 247 -21.08 6.45 9.87
C TYR A 247 -19.63 6.87 10.16
N LEU A 248 -18.64 6.09 9.71
CA LEU A 248 -17.22 6.42 9.91
C LEU A 248 -16.78 7.71 9.19
N ILE A 249 -17.39 8.04 8.04
CA ILE A 249 -17.14 9.29 7.32
C ILE A 249 -17.79 10.45 8.08
N ASP A 250 -18.98 10.25 8.63
CA ASP A 250 -19.66 11.27 9.44
C ASP A 250 -18.84 11.59 10.70
N GLU A 251 -18.36 10.56 11.41
CA GLU A 251 -17.45 10.71 12.55
C GLU A 251 -16.14 11.44 12.18
N PHE A 252 -15.66 11.26 10.95
CA PHE A 252 -14.48 11.98 10.45
C PHE A 252 -14.77 13.46 10.23
N VAL A 253 -15.93 13.80 9.66
CA VAL A 253 -16.36 15.20 9.51
C VAL A 253 -16.51 15.87 10.87
N GLU A 254 -17.13 15.18 11.84
CA GLU A 254 -17.21 15.66 13.22
C GLU A 254 -15.80 15.87 13.83
N TYR A 255 -14.88 14.94 13.62
CA TYR A 255 -13.49 15.07 14.06
C TYR A 255 -12.78 16.30 13.46
N LEU A 256 -13.00 16.60 12.18
CA LEU A 256 -12.42 17.79 11.55
C LEU A 256 -12.96 19.07 12.16
N ALA A 257 -14.27 19.13 12.42
CA ALA A 257 -14.94 20.28 13.03
C ALA A 257 -14.49 20.51 14.47
N GLU A 258 -14.45 19.46 15.31
CA GLU A 258 -14.03 19.55 16.71
C GLU A 258 -12.60 20.08 16.88
N ASN A 259 -11.70 19.68 15.98
CA ASN A 259 -10.30 20.11 16.00
C ASN A 259 -10.05 21.41 15.23
N ARG A 260 -11.09 22.06 14.68
CA ARG A 260 -11.01 23.29 13.87
C ARG A 260 -10.01 23.18 12.71
N LEU A 261 -9.96 22.00 12.09
CA LEU A 261 -9.03 21.70 11.00
C LEU A 261 -9.55 22.18 9.63
N VAL A 262 -10.79 22.71 9.60
CA VAL A 262 -11.47 23.28 8.44
C VAL A 262 -12.17 24.58 8.85
N GLN A 263 -12.19 25.61 7.98
CA GLN A 263 -12.77 26.91 8.30
C GLN A 263 -14.29 26.84 8.49
N ASP A 264 -14.73 27.56 9.51
CA ASP A 264 -16.05 27.52 10.13
C ASP A 264 -17.01 28.52 9.46
N ASP A 265 -17.92 28.05 8.62
CA ASP A 265 -19.10 28.84 8.20
C ASP A 265 -20.41 28.03 8.22
N GLN A 266 -20.39 26.82 8.80
CA GLN A 266 -21.54 25.90 8.91
C GLN A 266 -21.69 25.28 10.32
N MET A 267 -20.84 25.63 11.31
CA MET A 267 -20.89 25.00 12.64
C MET A 267 -22.06 25.49 13.51
N THR A 268 -22.82 26.50 13.08
CA THR A 268 -23.98 27.00 13.84
C THR A 268 -25.25 26.16 13.69
N ASP A 269 -25.39 25.30 12.68
CA ASP A 269 -26.62 24.49 12.50
C ASP A 269 -26.54 23.10 13.16
N TRP A 270 -25.33 22.55 13.33
CA TRP A 270 -25.10 21.20 13.87
C TRP A 270 -25.48 21.04 15.36
N ASN A 271 -25.23 22.05 16.17
CA ASN A 271 -25.48 21.96 17.62
C ASN A 271 -26.96 22.17 17.98
N GLN A 272 -27.81 22.48 16.99
CA GLN A 272 -29.22 22.81 17.17
C GLN A 272 -30.17 21.65 16.83
N LYS A 273 -29.67 20.57 16.19
CA LYS A 273 -30.48 19.43 15.71
C LYS A 273 -30.31 18.13 16.52
N ARG A 274 -29.69 18.17 17.71
CA ARG A 274 -29.73 17.08 18.70
C ARG A 274 -30.84 17.27 19.73
#